data_AF-A0A4V6WQP6-F1
#
_entry.id   AF-A0A4V6WQP6-F1
#
_cell.length_a   1.000
_cell.length_b   1.000
_cell.length_c   1.000
_cell.angle_alpha   90.00
_cell.angle_beta   90.00
_cell.angle_gamma   90.00
#
_symmetry.space_group_name_H-M   'P 1'
#
loop_
_entity.id
_entity.type
_entity.pdbx_description
1 polymer ?
#
loop_
_entity_poly.entity_id
_entity_poly.type
_entity_poly.pdbx_seq_one_letter_code
_entity_poly.pdbx_strand_id
1 'polypeptide(L)'
;MVPLVSAEGVRLLFARSAKLTQGEFACLAASSRLEGSTELCACLQAQDPAVAMAAATALFGTFIALLTTFIGERLTTQVLRSAWPTLEEMPPTENET
;
A
#
# COMPACT_ATOMS: atom_id res chain seq x y z
N MET A 1 -14.63 8.21 19.92
CA MET A 1 -14.62 7.57 18.59
C MET A 1 -13.94 6.22 18.71
N VAL A 2 -14.58 5.13 18.28
CA VAL A 2 -13.93 3.81 18.22
C VAL A 2 -13.28 3.72 16.83
N PRO A 3 -11.98 3.38 16.72
CA PRO A 3 -11.34 3.22 15.42
C PRO A 3 -11.97 2.03 14.66
N LEU A 4 -12.32 2.25 13.39
CA LEU A 4 -12.91 1.23 12.51
C LEU A 4 -11.98 0.03 12.29
N VAL A 5 -10.67 0.29 12.25
CA VAL A 5 -9.61 -0.71 12.21
C VAL A 5 -8.58 -0.32 13.25
N SER A 6 -8.21 -1.24 14.14
CA SER A 6 -7.15 -1.02 15.11
C SER A 6 -5.79 -0.96 14.42
N ALA A 7 -4.80 -0.31 15.04
CA ALA A 7 -3.42 -0.31 14.52
C ALA A 7 -2.90 -1.74 14.27
N GLU A 8 -3.28 -2.68 15.12
CA GLU A 8 -2.94 -4.10 14.94
C GLU A 8 -3.62 -4.72 13.71
N GLY A 9 -4.89 -4.39 13.46
CA GLY A 9 -5.59 -4.83 12.25
C GLY A 9 -4.91 -4.32 10.99
N VAL A 10 -4.48 -3.06 10.98
CA VAL A 10 -3.72 -2.47 9.86
C VAL A 10 -2.40 -3.22 9.65
N ARG A 11 -1.65 -3.51 10.73
CA ARG A 11 -0.39 -4.26 10.66
C ARG A 11 -0.58 -5.66 10.08
N LEU A 12 -1.63 -6.37 10.50
CA LEU A 12 -1.94 -7.72 10.00
C LEU A 12 -2.34 -7.71 8.52
N LEU A 13 -3.14 -6.73 8.08
CA LEU A 13 -3.50 -6.59 6.68
C LEU A 13 -2.28 -6.28 5.81
N PHE A 14 -1.36 -5.45 6.29
CA PHE A 14 -0.11 -5.17 5.60
C PHE A 14 0.84 -6.38 5.56
N ALA A 15 1.02 -7.08 6.67
CA ALA A 15 1.82 -8.31 6.69
C ALA A 15 1.22 -9.37 5.74
N ARG A 16 -0.12 -9.43 5.63
CA ARG A 16 -0.81 -10.29 4.68
C ARG A 16 -0.58 -9.87 3.24
N SER A 17 -0.63 -8.58 2.92
CA SER A 17 -0.34 -8.13 1.54
C SER A 17 1.09 -8.46 1.14
N ALA A 18 2.06 -8.25 2.02
CA ALA A 18 3.46 -8.64 1.79
C ALA A 18 3.60 -10.16 1.57
N LYS A 19 2.90 -10.98 2.36
CA LYS A 19 2.88 -12.44 2.15
C LYS A 19 2.24 -12.88 0.83
N LEU A 20 1.28 -12.13 0.30
CA LEU A 20 0.64 -12.46 -0.97
C LEU A 20 1.53 -12.08 -2.16
N THR A 21 2.33 -11.02 -2.03
CA THR A 21 3.20 -10.54 -3.10
C THR A 21 4.63 -11.09 -3.05
N GLN A 22 5.03 -11.74 -1.95
CA GLN A 22 6.38 -12.32 -1.79
C GLN A 22 6.74 -13.37 -2.86
N GLY A 23 5.73 -14.04 -3.44
CA GLY A 23 5.95 -15.05 -4.49
C GLY A 23 6.50 -14.44 -5.78
N GLU A 24 6.17 -13.17 -6.05
CA GLU A 24 6.66 -12.41 -7.19
C GLU A 24 7.88 -11.56 -6.83
N PHE A 25 7.94 -11.07 -5.58
CA PHE A 25 8.99 -10.16 -5.11
C PHE A 25 9.58 -10.64 -3.79
N ALA A 26 10.65 -11.44 -3.86
CA ALA A 26 11.26 -12.07 -2.69
C ALA A 26 11.70 -11.07 -1.59
N CYS A 27 12.08 -9.83 -1.94
CA CYS A 27 12.48 -8.85 -0.92
C CYS A 27 11.33 -8.40 -0.01
N LEU A 28 10.07 -8.56 -0.45
CA LEU A 28 8.88 -8.25 0.36
C LEU A 28 8.62 -9.30 1.46
N ALA A 29 9.26 -10.48 1.39
CA ALA A 29 9.16 -11.48 2.45
C ALA A 29 9.71 -10.97 3.79
N ALA A 30 10.77 -10.14 3.75
CA ALA A 30 11.32 -9.48 4.94
C ALA A 30 10.31 -8.49 5.53
N SER A 31 9.64 -7.72 4.68
CA SER A 31 8.62 -6.74 5.05
C SER A 31 7.35 -7.34 5.69
N SER A 32 7.17 -8.67 5.64
CA SER A 32 6.07 -9.37 6.32
C SER A 32 6.21 -9.37 7.85
N ARG A 33 7.44 -9.18 8.36
CA ARG A 33 7.72 -8.84 9.76
C ARG A 33 7.74 -7.33 9.84
N LEU A 34 6.57 -6.74 10.00
CA LEU A 34 6.39 -5.29 10.02
C LEU A 34 6.99 -4.67 11.30
N GLU A 35 8.32 -4.69 11.45
CA GLU A 35 9.03 -3.96 12.49
C GLU A 35 9.37 -2.53 12.05
N GLY A 36 9.35 -2.21 10.74
CA GLY A 36 9.49 -0.82 10.32
C GLY A 36 9.33 -0.54 8.82
N SER A 37 8.86 0.67 8.51
CA SER A 37 8.88 1.25 7.15
C SER A 37 10.30 1.36 6.57
N THR A 38 11.32 1.38 7.44
CA THR A 38 12.75 1.44 7.08
C THR A 38 13.23 0.21 6.33
N GLU A 39 12.83 -1.00 6.74
CA GLU A 39 13.22 -2.24 6.06
C GLU A 39 12.60 -2.36 4.68
N LEU A 40 11.34 -1.94 4.54
CA LEU A 40 10.67 -1.87 3.26
C LEU A 40 11.38 -0.89 2.32
N CYS A 41 11.70 0.32 2.80
CA CYS A 41 12.44 1.30 2.02
C CYS A 41 13.80 0.74 1.58
N ALA A 42 14.53 0.07 2.47
CA ALA A 42 15.82 -0.54 2.14
C ALA A 42 15.67 -1.64 1.08
N CYS A 43 14.67 -2.52 1.19
CA CYS A 43 14.40 -3.56 0.17
C CYS A 43 14.05 -2.92 -1.18
N LEU A 44 13.21 -1.89 -1.22
CA LEU A 44 12.86 -1.21 -2.48
C LEU A 44 14.03 -0.45 -3.09
N GLN A 45 14.86 0.23 -2.28
CA GLN A 45 16.04 0.96 -2.75
C GLN A 45 17.14 0.04 -3.30
N ALA A 46 17.20 -1.21 -2.84
CA ALA A 46 18.16 -2.19 -3.32
C ALA A 46 17.79 -2.81 -4.68
N GLN A 47 16.56 -2.58 -5.17
CA GLN A 47 16.08 -3.11 -6.43
C GLN A 47 16.31 -2.14 -7.59
N ASP A 48 16.25 -2.68 -8.81
CA ASP A 48 16.09 -1.85 -10.01
C ASP A 48 14.82 -0.98 -9.88
N PRO A 49 14.84 0.30 -10.31
CA PRO A 49 13.69 1.20 -10.18
C PRO A 49 12.37 0.66 -10.75
N ALA A 50 12.41 -0.07 -11.87
CA ALA A 50 11.20 -0.66 -12.45
C ALA A 50 10.67 -1.80 -11.58
N VAL A 51 11.57 -2.62 -11.02
CA VAL A 51 11.22 -3.71 -10.11
C VAL A 51 10.69 -3.16 -8.77
N ALA A 52 11.31 -2.11 -8.24
CA ALA A 52 10.87 -1.43 -7.03
C ALA A 52 9.45 -0.86 -7.19
N MET A 53 9.18 -0.21 -8.32
CA MET A 53 7.85 0.31 -8.64
C MET A 53 6.81 -0.81 -8.77
N ALA A 54 7.14 -1.89 -9.48
CA ALA A 54 6.26 -3.04 -9.63
C ALA A 54 5.96 -3.71 -8.27
N ALA A 55 6.98 -3.91 -7.44
CA ALA A 55 6.86 -4.47 -6.10
C ALA A 55 5.98 -3.60 -5.19
N ALA A 56 6.21 -2.28 -5.18
CA ALA A 56 5.40 -1.33 -4.41
C ALA A 56 3.95 -1.31 -4.89
N THR A 57 3.72 -1.30 -6.21
CA THR A 57 2.38 -1.34 -6.82
C THR A 57 1.64 -2.61 -6.42
N ALA A 58 2.27 -3.78 -6.53
CA ALA A 58 1.66 -5.04 -6.13
C ALA A 58 1.34 -5.07 -4.62
N LEU A 59 2.27 -4.63 -3.79
CA LEU A 59 2.13 -4.60 -2.33
C LEU A 59 0.98 -3.69 -1.88
N PHE A 60 1.00 -2.42 -2.28
CA PHE A 60 0.00 -1.44 -1.88
C PHE A 60 -1.35 -1.71 -2.56
N GLY A 61 -1.36 -2.17 -3.81
CA GLY A 61 -2.59 -2.60 -4.48
C GLY A 61 -3.28 -3.74 -3.73
N THR A 62 -2.52 -4.76 -3.32
CA THR A 62 -3.05 -5.88 -2.52
C THR A 62 -3.54 -5.40 -1.15
N PHE A 63 -2.79 -4.52 -0.50
CA PHE A 63 -3.18 -3.95 0.79
C PHE A 63 -4.49 -3.15 0.71
N ILE A 64 -4.63 -2.31 -0.31
CA ILE A 64 -5.85 -1.53 -0.57
C ILE A 64 -7.02 -2.46 -0.90
N ALA A 65 -6.82 -3.51 -1.69
CA ALA A 65 -7.85 -4.50 -1.98
C ALA A 65 -8.33 -5.24 -0.71
N LEU A 66 -7.42 -5.55 0.21
CA LEU A 66 -7.75 -6.14 1.50
C LEU A 66 -8.53 -5.15 2.39
N LEU A 67 -8.15 -3.87 2.41
CA LEU A 67 -8.92 -2.81 3.09
C LEU A 67 -10.32 -2.69 2.50
N THR A 68 -10.45 -2.58 1.18
CA THR A 68 -11.73 -2.51 0.48
C THR A 68 -12.62 -3.72 0.81
N THR A 69 -12.04 -4.91 0.93
CA THR A 69 -12.77 -6.11 1.34
C THR A 69 -13.24 -6.05 2.79
N PHE A 70 -12.46 -5.44 3.70
CA PHE A 70 -12.73 -5.44 5.14
C PHE A 70 -13.65 -4.30 5.59
N ILE A 71 -13.46 -3.09 5.07
CA ILE A 71 -14.21 -1.89 5.46
C ILE A 71 -15.08 -1.31 4.33
N GLY A 72 -15.03 -1.89 3.14
CA GLY A 72 -15.74 -1.39 1.97
C GLY A 72 -14.96 -0.31 1.21
N GLU A 73 -15.32 -0.14 -0.06
CA GLU A 73 -14.67 0.79 -0.99
C GLU A 73 -14.78 2.25 -0.53
N ARG A 74 -15.98 2.70 -0.15
CA ARG A 74 -16.22 4.09 0.27
C ARG A 74 -15.32 4.52 1.43
N LEU A 75 -15.17 3.66 2.44
CA LEU A 75 -14.33 3.97 3.60
C LEU A 75 -12.84 3.87 3.26
N THR A 76 -12.47 2.91 2.41
CA THR A 76 -11.08 2.80 1.93
C THR A 76 -10.67 4.06 1.18
N THR A 77 -11.49 4.56 0.25
CA THR A 77 -11.23 5.82 -0.46
C THR A 77 -11.14 7.01 0.48
N GLN A 78 -12.01 7.09 1.49
CA GLN A 78 -11.97 8.17 2.49
C GLN A 78 -10.67 8.14 3.32
N VAL A 79 -10.22 6.95 3.72
CA VAL A 79 -8.96 6.77 4.46
C VAL A 79 -7.76 7.14 3.57
N LEU A 80 -7.74 6.69 2.32
CA LEU A 80 -6.67 7.01 1.38
C LEU A 80 -6.58 8.52 1.11
N ARG A 81 -7.70 9.20 0.87
CA ARG A 81 -7.73 10.66 0.70
C ARG A 81 -7.28 11.39 1.95
N SER A 82 -7.66 10.90 3.13
CA SER A 82 -7.22 11.50 4.40
C SER A 82 -5.72 11.33 4.64
N ALA A 83 -5.12 10.22 4.21
CA ALA A 83 -3.70 9.94 4.39
C ALA A 83 -2.82 10.56 3.30
N TRP A 84 -3.34 10.68 2.07
CA TRP A 84 -2.71 11.31 0.92
C TRP A 84 -3.67 12.31 0.27
N PRO A 85 -3.74 13.56 0.78
CA PRO A 85 -4.64 14.58 0.25
C PRO A 85 -4.41 14.92 -1.23
N THR A 86 -3.20 14.71 -1.73
CA THR A 86 -2.79 14.98 -3.11
C THR A 86 -3.17 13.90 -4.11
N LEU A 87 -3.79 12.78 -3.70
CA LEU A 87 -4.28 11.74 -4.62
C LEU A 87 -5.31 12.26 -5.64
N GLU A 88 -5.98 13.38 -5.34
CA GLU A 88 -6.99 14.00 -6.21
C GLU A 88 -6.45 15.18 -7.02
N GLU A 89 -5.21 15.62 -6.80
CA GLU A 89 -4.54 16.61 -7.66
C GLU A 89 -4.04 15.94 -8.95
N MET A 90 -4.93 15.29 -9.69
CA MET A 90 -4.77 15.26 -11.13
C MET A 90 -5.23 16.62 -11.63
N PRO A 91 -4.34 17.49 -12.15
CA PRO A 91 -4.81 18.65 -12.88
C PRO A 91 -5.73 18.14 -14.01
N PRO A 92 -6.85 18.82 -14.29
CA PRO A 92 -7.64 18.48 -15.47
C PRO A 92 -6.69 18.52 -16.67
N THR A 93 -6.63 17.42 -17.41
CA THR A 93 -5.99 17.41 -18.72
C THR A 93 -6.84 18.33 -19.60
N GLU A 94 -6.53 19.62 -19.57
CA GLU A 94 -7.06 20.59 -20.51
C GLU A 94 -6.43 20.26 -21.86
N ASN A 95 -7.16 19.45 -22.62
CA ASN A 95 -7.01 19.38 -24.06
C ASN A 95 -7.28 20.78 -24.62
N GLU A 96 -6.24 21.56 -24.87
CA GLU A 96 -6.33 22.65 -25.83
C GLU A 96 -5.32 22.38 -26.96
N THR A 97 -5.91 22.08 -28.12
CA THR A 97 -5.29 22.05 -29.45
C THR A 97 -5.55 23.39 -30.10
#